data_AF-A0A435XMU2-F1
#
_entry.id   AF-A0A435XMU2-F1
#
_cell.length_a   1.000
_cell.length_b   1.000
_cell.length_c   1.000
_cell.angle_alpha   90.00
_cell.angle_beta   90.00
_cell.angle_gamma   90.00
#
_symmetry.space_group_name_H-M   'P 1'
#
loop_
_entity.id
_entity.type
_entity.pdbx_description
1 polymer ?
#
loop_
_entity_poly.entity_id
_entity_poly.type
_entity_poly.pdbx_seq_one_letter_code
_entity_poly.pdbx_strand_id
1 'polypeptide(L)'
;RFARDRVALVGEAAHVFPPIGAQGLNLGIRDVDDLIGIACENRSDPGAAKALAAYDFKRRPDILARSSAVNLLNMSLLSDMLPAQMARVAGLGVLGGFAPLRAFFMREGLRPGSGFAALAGGLGKQVRR
;
A
#
# COMPACT_ATOMS: atom_id res chain seq x y z
N ARG A 1 -1.22 -13.11 -10.71
CA ARG A 1 -0.68 -14.02 -9.67
C ARG A 1 0.80 -13.69 -9.54
N PHE A 2 1.25 -13.43 -8.33
CA PHE A 2 2.61 -12.99 -8.02
C PHE A 2 3.54 -14.15 -7.66
N ALA A 3 3.00 -15.31 -7.32
CA ALA A 3 3.79 -16.52 -7.13
C ALA A 3 3.03 -17.80 -7.52
N ARG A 4 3.77 -18.75 -8.10
CA ARG A 4 3.31 -20.09 -8.49
C ARG A 4 4.51 -20.98 -8.86
N ASP A 5 4.37 -22.29 -8.77
CA ASP A 5 5.31 -23.27 -9.34
C ASP A 5 6.77 -23.01 -8.93
N ARG A 6 6.98 -22.70 -7.64
CA ARG A 6 8.30 -22.37 -7.03
C ARG A 6 8.94 -21.07 -7.53
N VAL A 7 8.16 -20.21 -8.20
CA VAL A 7 8.58 -18.90 -8.71
C VAL A 7 7.76 -17.80 -8.02
N ALA A 8 8.43 -16.71 -7.63
CA ALA A 8 7.82 -15.48 -7.16
C ALA A 8 8.32 -14.30 -8.00
N LEU A 9 7.40 -13.41 -8.35
CA LEU A 9 7.67 -12.17 -9.09
C LEU A 9 7.76 -11.02 -8.09
N VAL A 10 8.69 -10.09 -8.32
CA VAL A 10 8.92 -8.91 -7.46
C VAL A 10 9.11 -7.66 -8.30
N GLY A 11 8.82 -6.49 -7.72
CA GLY A 11 9.03 -5.21 -8.41
C GLY A 11 8.24 -5.12 -9.71
N GLU A 12 8.84 -4.53 -10.76
CA GLU A 12 8.15 -4.31 -12.04
C GLU A 12 7.79 -5.60 -12.79
N ALA A 13 8.46 -6.73 -12.48
CA ALA A 13 8.07 -8.04 -12.99
C ALA A 13 6.73 -8.53 -12.39
N ALA A 14 6.37 -8.02 -11.21
CA ALA A 14 5.11 -8.34 -10.54
C ALA A 14 4.02 -7.31 -10.85
N HIS A 15 4.35 -6.01 -10.84
CA HIS A 15 3.37 -4.94 -10.93
C HIS A 15 3.94 -3.71 -11.62
N VAL A 16 3.18 -3.13 -12.54
CA VAL A 16 3.54 -1.87 -13.21
C VAL A 16 2.86 -0.72 -12.50
N PHE A 17 3.65 0.21 -11.95
CA PHE A 17 3.15 1.36 -11.22
C PHE A 17 3.38 2.67 -11.99
N PRO A 18 2.40 3.60 -12.00
CA PRO A 18 2.62 4.92 -12.57
C PRO A 18 3.75 5.65 -11.83
N PRO A 19 4.58 6.46 -12.53
CA PRO A 19 5.79 7.07 -11.97
C PRO A 19 5.47 8.28 -11.07
N ILE A 20 4.72 8.07 -9.99
CA ILE A 20 4.40 9.09 -8.99
C ILE A 20 5.12 8.72 -7.67
N GLY A 21 6.03 9.59 -7.22
CA GLY A 21 6.66 9.47 -5.89
C GLY A 21 7.63 8.29 -5.70
N ALA A 22 8.30 7.84 -6.77
CA ALA A 22 9.29 6.74 -6.72
C ALA A 22 8.77 5.45 -6.06
N GLN A 23 7.48 5.13 -6.26
CA GLN A 23 6.80 4.02 -5.57
C GLN A 23 7.29 2.63 -5.99
N GLY A 24 7.78 2.46 -7.23
CA GLY A 24 8.20 1.14 -7.75
C GLY A 24 9.31 0.49 -6.92
N LEU A 25 10.37 1.24 -6.60
CA LEU A 25 11.49 0.74 -5.79
C LEU A 25 11.03 0.38 -4.36
N ASN A 26 10.27 1.28 -3.71
CA ASN A 26 9.77 1.05 -2.36
C ASN A 26 8.88 -0.19 -2.29
N LEU A 27 8.09 -0.43 -3.33
CA LEU A 27 7.19 -1.57 -3.40
C LEU A 27 7.96 -2.87 -3.65
N GLY A 28 9.00 -2.83 -4.50
CA GLY A 28 9.92 -3.95 -4.72
C GLY A 28 10.72 -4.34 -3.47
N ILE A 29 11.21 -3.37 -2.69
CA ILE A 29 11.86 -3.66 -1.40
C ILE A 29 10.88 -4.36 -0.45
N ARG A 30 9.62 -3.94 -0.42
CA ARG A 30 8.59 -4.60 0.39
C ARG A 30 8.25 -6.00 -0.11
N ASP A 31 8.27 -6.24 -1.43
CA ASP A 31 8.09 -7.60 -1.97
C ASP A 31 9.14 -8.55 -1.38
N VAL A 32 10.40 -8.11 -1.32
CA VAL A 32 11.50 -8.90 -0.77
C VAL A 32 11.35 -9.11 0.74
N ASP A 33 11.00 -8.08 1.50
CA ASP A 33 10.74 -8.18 2.95
C ASP A 33 9.63 -9.19 3.26
N ASP A 34 8.53 -9.14 2.51
CA ASP A 34 7.42 -10.09 2.64
C ASP A 34 7.85 -11.54 2.31
N LEU A 35 8.63 -11.73 1.24
CA LEU A 35 9.16 -13.04 0.87
C LEU A 35 10.13 -13.60 1.91
N ILE A 36 10.99 -12.76 2.50
CA ILE A 36 11.90 -13.16 3.58
C ILE A 36 11.10 -13.66 4.79
N GLY A 37 10.07 -12.92 5.20
CA GLY A 37 9.19 -13.33 6.31
C GLY A 37 8.52 -14.68 6.05
N ILE A 38 7.93 -14.84 4.88
CA ILE A 38 7.25 -16.09 4.48
C ILE A 38 8.23 -17.26 4.38
N ALA A 39 9.43 -17.05 3.83
CA ALA A 39 10.47 -18.06 3.74
C ALA A 39 10.97 -18.49 5.13
N CYS A 40 11.08 -17.55 6.08
CA CYS A 40 11.43 -17.85 7.46
C CYS A 40 10.37 -18.68 8.18
N GLU A 41 9.08 -18.42 7.93
CA GLU A 41 7.97 -19.21 8.47
C GLU A 41 7.86 -20.60 7.84
N ASN A 42 8.36 -20.77 6.62
CA ASN A 42 8.27 -22.00 5.83
C ASN A 42 9.66 -22.58 5.49
N ARG A 43 10.62 -22.53 6.43
CA ARG A 43 12.03 -22.92 6.21
C ARG A 43 12.24 -24.30 5.61
N SER A 44 11.34 -25.25 5.86
CA SER A 44 11.43 -26.61 5.31
C SER A 44 11.21 -26.68 3.80
N ASP A 45 10.31 -25.86 3.26
CA ASP A 45 10.13 -25.66 1.81
C ASP A 45 9.52 -24.28 1.52
N PRO A 46 10.36 -23.24 1.34
CA PRO A 46 9.88 -21.90 1.00
C PRO A 46 9.16 -21.83 -0.36
N GLY A 47 9.37 -22.81 -1.24
CA GLY A 47 8.73 -22.93 -2.55
C GLY A 47 7.40 -23.68 -2.53
N ALA A 48 6.96 -24.16 -1.35
CA ALA A 48 5.72 -24.89 -1.22
C ALA A 48 4.51 -24.05 -1.63
N ALA A 49 3.48 -24.71 -2.19
CA ALA A 49 2.27 -24.04 -2.66
C ALA A 49 1.62 -23.15 -1.58
N LYS A 50 1.69 -23.55 -0.31
CA LYS A 50 1.19 -22.76 0.83
C LYS A 50 1.95 -21.44 1.02
N ALA A 51 3.29 -21.46 0.96
CA ALA A 51 4.12 -20.28 1.11
C ALA A 51 3.88 -19.29 -0.06
N LEU A 52 3.84 -19.80 -1.29
CA LEU A 52 3.57 -18.98 -2.47
C LEU A 52 2.14 -18.40 -2.47
N ALA A 53 1.15 -19.16 -1.99
CA ALA A 53 -0.21 -18.67 -1.83
C ALA A 53 -0.30 -17.57 -0.77
N ALA A 54 0.44 -17.68 0.35
CA ALA A 54 0.52 -16.64 1.36
C ALA A 54 1.10 -15.34 0.78
N TYR A 55 2.15 -15.44 -0.04
CA TYR A 55 2.72 -14.28 -0.73
C TYR A 55 1.73 -13.65 -1.72
N ASP A 56 1.11 -14.46 -2.60
CA ASP A 56 0.12 -13.98 -3.58
C ASP A 56 -1.08 -13.29 -2.90
N PHE A 57 -1.56 -13.85 -1.79
CA PHE A 57 -2.66 -13.29 -1.01
C PHE A 57 -2.29 -11.96 -0.36
N LYS A 58 -1.07 -11.84 0.20
CA LYS A 58 -0.60 -10.62 0.87
C LYS A 58 -0.43 -9.45 -0.10
N ARG A 59 0.03 -9.70 -1.34
CA ARG A 59 0.35 -8.63 -2.31
C ARG A 59 -0.84 -8.09 -3.10
N ARG A 60 -1.84 -8.92 -3.40
CA ARG A 60 -3.04 -8.52 -4.16
C ARG A 60 -3.72 -7.24 -3.63
N PRO A 61 -4.07 -7.14 -2.33
CA PRO A 61 -4.75 -5.95 -1.82
C PRO A 61 -3.88 -4.70 -1.84
N ASP A 62 -2.58 -4.78 -1.52
CA ASP A 62 -1.67 -3.61 -1.55
C ASP A 62 -1.57 -3.04 -2.97
N ILE A 63 -1.39 -3.92 -3.96
CA ILE A 63 -1.24 -3.51 -5.36
C ILE A 63 -2.54 -2.91 -5.92
N LEU A 64 -3.69 -3.54 -5.63
CA LEU A 64 -5.00 -3.03 -6.04
C LEU A 64 -5.32 -1.69 -5.39
N ALA A 65 -5.09 -1.54 -4.08
CA ALA A 65 -5.35 -0.30 -3.37
C ALA A 65 -4.54 0.86 -3.94
N ARG A 66 -3.23 0.65 -4.17
CA ARG A 66 -2.33 1.68 -4.72
C ARG A 66 -2.67 2.05 -6.16
N SER A 67 -2.86 1.05 -7.02
CA SER A 67 -3.21 1.29 -8.43
C SER A 67 -4.53 2.05 -8.56
N SER A 68 -5.52 1.69 -7.73
CA SER A 68 -6.81 2.37 -7.67
C SER A 68 -6.67 3.80 -7.15
N ALA A 69 -5.88 4.02 -6.10
CA ALA A 69 -5.66 5.36 -5.55
C ALA A 69 -4.99 6.29 -6.57
N VAL A 70 -3.94 5.83 -7.24
CA VAL A 70 -3.27 6.63 -8.28
C VAL A 70 -4.20 6.87 -9.47
N ASN A 71 -4.97 5.86 -9.89
CA ASN A 71 -5.95 6.03 -10.95
C ASN A 71 -7.03 7.06 -10.59
N LEU A 72 -7.54 7.03 -9.35
CA LEU A 72 -8.52 8.01 -8.87
C LEU A 72 -7.95 9.43 -8.83
N LEU A 73 -6.70 9.59 -8.39
CA LEU A 73 -6.03 10.88 -8.39
C LEU A 73 -5.84 11.40 -9.82
N ASN A 74 -5.38 10.56 -10.74
CA ASN A 74 -5.22 10.92 -12.15
C ASN A 74 -6.56 11.26 -12.81
N MET A 75 -7.60 10.45 -12.58
CA MET A 75 -8.95 10.70 -13.08
C MET A 75 -9.52 12.00 -12.51
N SER A 76 -9.27 12.27 -11.23
CA SER A 76 -9.63 13.56 -10.64
C SER A 76 -8.93 14.68 -11.39
N LEU A 77 -7.60 14.63 -11.55
CA LEU A 77 -6.82 15.69 -12.19
C LEU A 77 -7.24 15.97 -13.64
N LEU A 78 -7.55 14.93 -14.41
CA LEU A 78 -7.93 15.03 -15.82
C LEU A 78 -9.42 15.35 -16.03
N SER A 79 -10.23 15.34 -14.97
CA SER A 79 -11.67 15.59 -15.09
C SER A 79 -12.00 17.09 -15.17
N ASP A 80 -12.66 17.47 -16.25
CA ASP A 80 -13.22 18.82 -16.46
C ASP A 80 -14.58 19.03 -15.77
N MET A 81 -15.17 17.98 -15.19
CA MET A 81 -16.45 18.10 -14.49
C MET A 81 -16.34 18.92 -13.20
N LEU A 82 -17.21 19.92 -13.05
CA LEU A 82 -17.26 20.81 -11.87
C LEU A 82 -17.36 20.05 -10.53
N PRO A 83 -18.17 18.99 -10.37
CA PRO A 83 -18.20 18.21 -9.12
C PRO A 83 -16.85 17.59 -8.75
N ALA A 84 -16.11 17.08 -9.72
CA ALA A 84 -14.80 16.47 -9.48
C ALA A 84 -13.75 17.52 -9.07
N GLN A 85 -13.80 18.72 -9.66
CA GLN A 85 -12.95 19.84 -9.28
C GLN A 85 -13.24 20.29 -7.84
N MET A 86 -14.53 20.44 -7.49
CA MET A 86 -14.96 20.81 -6.14
C MET A 86 -14.54 19.76 -5.11
N ALA A 87 -14.72 18.47 -5.40
CA ALA A 87 -14.29 17.39 -4.53
C ALA A 87 -12.76 17.40 -4.32
N ARG A 88 -11.97 17.66 -5.38
CA ARG A 88 -10.51 17.78 -5.30
C ARG A 88 -10.09 18.93 -4.39
N VAL A 89 -10.67 20.12 -4.58
CA VAL A 89 -10.35 21.32 -3.80
C VAL A 89 -10.72 21.12 -2.33
N ALA A 90 -11.92 20.61 -2.06
CA ALA A 90 -12.36 20.32 -0.69
C ALA A 90 -11.45 19.28 -0.02
N GLY A 91 -11.11 18.20 -0.72
CA GLY A 91 -10.20 17.17 -0.21
C GLY A 91 -8.81 17.72 0.12
N LEU A 92 -8.22 18.51 -0.77
CA LEU A 92 -6.93 19.15 -0.53
C LEU A 92 -6.99 20.18 0.61
N GLY A 93 -8.08 20.94 0.73
CA GLY A 93 -8.31 21.88 1.83
C GLY A 93 -8.37 21.18 3.19
N VAL A 94 -9.08 20.05 3.27
CA VAL A 94 -9.16 19.23 4.49
C VAL A 94 -7.80 18.61 4.83
N LEU A 95 -7.08 18.09 3.84
CA LEU A 95 -5.72 17.55 4.04
C LEU A 95 -4.72 18.62 4.48
N GLY A 96 -4.83 19.84 3.95
CA GLY A 96 -3.97 20.97 4.34
C GLY A 96 -4.30 21.53 5.71
N GLY A 97 -5.58 21.60 6.07
CA GLY A 97 -6.08 22.21 7.30
C GLY A 97 -5.99 21.33 8.55
N PHE A 98 -5.98 20.00 8.40
CA PHE A 98 -6.00 19.08 9.54
C PHE A 98 -4.74 18.22 9.63
N ALA A 99 -3.78 18.66 10.47
CA ALA A 99 -2.47 18.04 10.62
C ALA A 99 -2.48 16.53 10.98
N PRO A 100 -3.38 16.01 11.84
CA PRO A 100 -3.45 14.59 12.13
C PRO A 100 -3.82 13.75 10.90
N LEU A 101 -4.75 14.24 10.08
CA LEU A 101 -5.18 13.57 8.85
C LEU A 101 -4.07 13.60 7.80
N ARG A 102 -3.40 14.74 7.63
CA ARG A 102 -2.19 14.84 6.80
C ARG A 102 -1.13 13.81 7.22
N ALA A 103 -0.85 13.71 8.51
CA ALA A 103 0.12 12.76 9.05
C ALA A 103 -0.30 11.31 8.82
N PHE A 104 -1.59 11.00 8.94
CA PHE A 104 -2.14 9.69 8.61
C PHE A 104 -1.89 9.32 7.14
N PHE A 105 -2.27 10.19 6.20
CA PHE A 105 -2.10 9.91 4.77
C PHE A 105 -0.61 9.84 4.35
N MET A 106 0.26 10.68 4.92
CA MET A 106 1.70 10.59 4.68
C MET A 106 2.27 9.24 5.14
N ARG A 107 1.86 8.77 6.33
CA ARG A 107 2.29 7.45 6.85
C ARG A 107 1.76 6.31 6.00
N GLU A 108 0.48 6.35 5.63
CA GLU A 108 -0.14 5.34 4.79
C GLU A 108 0.51 5.27 3.39
N GLY A 109 0.89 6.42 2.84
CA GLY A 109 1.64 6.52 1.58
C GLY A 109 3.02 5.86 1.64
N LEU A 110 3.75 6.03 2.75
CA LEU A 110 5.07 5.42 2.97
C LEU A 110 4.96 3.92 3.31
N ARG A 111 4.10 3.56 4.26
CA ARG A 111 3.89 2.19 4.75
C ARG A 111 2.39 1.94 5.00
N PRO A 112 1.71 1.11 4.19
CA PRO A 112 0.31 0.75 4.37
C PRO A 112 0.07 0.10 5.71
N GLY A 113 -1.09 0.36 6.30
CA GLY A 113 -1.47 -0.11 7.62
C GLY A 113 -0.75 0.60 8.76
N SER A 114 0.31 1.39 8.50
CA SER A 114 1.02 2.11 9.57
C SER A 114 0.23 3.31 10.08
N GLY A 115 -0.61 3.94 9.24
CA GLY A 115 -1.51 5.00 9.67
C GLY A 115 -2.57 4.46 10.64
N PHE A 116 -3.20 3.35 10.26
CA PHE A 116 -4.19 2.66 11.10
C PHE A 116 -3.59 2.10 12.39
N ALA A 117 -2.42 1.47 12.33
CA ALA A 117 -1.71 0.97 13.50
C ALA A 117 -1.32 2.10 14.48
N ALA A 118 -0.93 3.28 13.96
CA ALA A 118 -0.63 4.43 14.79
C ALA A 118 -1.88 5.00 15.49
N LEU A 119 -3.04 5.01 14.82
CA LEU A 119 -4.32 5.40 15.43
C LEU A 119 -4.75 4.41 16.52
N ALA A 120 -4.65 3.11 16.25
CA ALA A 120 -4.97 2.06 17.23
C ALA A 120 -4.01 2.09 18.45
N GLY A 121 -2.71 2.32 18.23
CA GLY A 121 -1.71 2.45 19.29
C GLY A 121 -1.87 3.73 20.14
N GLY A 122 -2.45 4.79 19.58
CA GLY A 122 -2.79 6.02 20.30
C GLY A 122 -3.91 5.82 21.31
N LEU A 123 -4.97 5.11 20.92
CA LEU A 123 -6.10 4.73 21.78
C LEU A 123 -5.65 3.85 22.97
N GLY A 124 -4.71 2.93 22.75
CA GLY A 124 -4.16 2.07 23.80
C GLY A 124 -3.35 2.80 24.89
N LYS A 125 -2.82 3.99 24.61
CA LYS A 125 -2.10 4.81 25.61
C LYS A 125 -3.03 5.65 26.49
N GLN A 126 -4.26 5.92 26.04
CA GLN A 126 -5.23 6.72 26.78
C GLN A 126 -6.01 5.91 27.83
N VAL A 127 -6.15 4.60 27.63
CA VAL A 127 -6.85 3.68 28.56
C VAL A 127 -5.95 3.22 29.73
N ARG A 128 -4.66 3.53 29.66
CA ARG A 128 -3.65 3.09 30.65
C ARG A 128 -3.13 4.22 31.55
N ARG A 129 -3.80 5.37 31.55
CA ARG A 129 -3.58 6.50 32.46
C ARG A 129 -4.79 6.72 33.35
#